data_AF-A0A1H3N1G0-F1
#
_entry.id   AF-A0A1H3N1G0-F1
#
_cell.length_a   1.000
_cell.length_b   1.000
_cell.length_c   1.000
_cell.angle_alpha   90.00
_cell.angle_beta   90.00
_cell.angle_gamma   90.00
#
_symmetry.space_group_name_H-M   'P 1'
#
loop_
_entity.id
_entity.type
_entity.pdbx_description
1 polymer ?
#
loop_
_entity_poly.entity_id
_entity_poly.type
_entity_poly.pdbx_seq_one_letter_code
_entity_poly.pdbx_strand_id
1 'polypeptide(L)' 'MKSRFDVFNANEIEALQQAMYLFLKDADSRESLGVAGTLHAELFVARAESITKKESC' A
#
# COMPACT_ATOMS: atom_id res chain seq x y z
N MET A 1 2.06 -12.12 11.27
CA MET A 1 1.12 -12.52 10.21
C MET A 1 1.79 -12.19 8.89
N LYS A 2 1.81 -13.07 7.88
CA LYS A 2 2.49 -12.77 6.61
C LYS A 2 1.62 -11.79 5.82
N SER A 3 2.18 -10.62 5.46
CA SER A 3 1.47 -9.63 4.68
C SER A 3 1.36 -10.11 3.23
N ARG A 4 0.23 -9.84 2.57
CA ARG A 4 0.09 -10.11 1.13
C ARG A 4 1.07 -9.29 0.27
N PHE A 5 1.65 -8.23 0.84
CA PHE A 5 2.63 -7.37 0.18
C PHE A 5 4.08 -7.81 0.41
N ASP A 6 4.34 -8.88 1.17
CA ASP A 6 5.69 -9.40 1.44
C ASP A 6 6.43 -9.87 0.18
N VAL A 7 5.74 -10.03 -0.95
CA VAL A 7 6.31 -10.37 -2.26
C VAL A 7 6.91 -9.17 -2.99
N PHE A 8 6.60 -7.95 -2.55
CA PHE A 8 7.07 -6.71 -3.15
C PHE A 8 8.22 -6.13 -2.32
N ASN A 9 9.19 -5.53 -3.00
CA ASN A 9 10.22 -4.73 -2.36
C ASN A 9 9.69 -3.33 -1.96
N ALA A 10 10.46 -2.60 -1.15
CA ALA A 10 10.04 -1.29 -0.64
C ALA A 10 9.65 -0.28 -1.74
N ASN A 11 10.36 -0.29 -2.87
CA ASN A 11 10.09 0.64 -3.98
C ASN A 11 8.81 0.25 -4.73
N GLU A 12 8.56 -1.05 -4.89
CA GLU A 12 7.32 -1.57 -5.50
C GLU A 12 6.11 -1.26 -4.61
N ILE A 13 6.23 -1.40 -3.29
CA ILE A 13 5.19 -1.03 -2.33
C ILE A 13 4.89 0.48 -2.42
N GLU A 14 5.93 1.32 -2.53
CA GLU A 14 5.76 2.77 -2.69
C GLU A 14 5.06 3.13 -4.00
N ALA A 15 5.43 2.50 -5.12
CA ALA A 15 4.76 2.70 -6.40
C ALA A 15 3.28 2.28 -6.35
N LEU A 16 2.97 1.13 -5.72
CA LEU A 16 1.61 0.67 -5.51
C LEU A 16 0.81 1.64 -4.64
N GLN A 17 1.42 2.18 -3.57
CA GLN A 17 0.77 3.15 -2.70
C GLN A 17 0.42 4.43 -3.45
N GLN A 18 1.35 4.95 -4.27
CA GLN A 18 1.11 6.13 -5.11
C GLN A 18 0.01 5.87 -6.16
N ALA A 19 0.03 4.71 -6.81
CA ALA A 19 -1.01 4.33 -7.77
C ALA A 19 -2.40 4.24 -7.13
N MET A 20 -2.50 3.66 -5.93
CA MET A 20 -3.78 3.59 -5.20
C MET A 20 -4.26 4.96 -4.75
N TYR A 21 -3.36 5.86 -4.36
CA TYR A 21 -3.72 7.24 -4.04
C TYR A 21 -4.26 8.01 -5.26
N LEU A 22 -3.67 7.82 -6.44
CA LEU A 22 -4.20 8.41 -7.68
C LEU A 22 -5.56 7.82 -8.04
N PHE A 23 -5.69 6.49 -7.98
CA PHE A 23 -6.97 5.83 -8.22
C PHE A 23 -8.07 6.32 -7.26
N LEU A 24 -7.75 6.55 -5.98
CA LEU A 24 -8.67 7.12 -5.00
C LEU A 24 -9.19 8.50 -5.39
N LYS A 25 -8.40 9.33 -6.07
CA LYS A 25 -8.84 10.66 -6.54
C LYS A 25 -9.85 10.57 -7.68
N ASP A 26 -9.69 9.56 -8.53
CA ASP A 26 -10.50 9.38 -9.74
C ASP A 26 -11.68 8.41 -9.52
N ALA A 27 -11.72 7.72 -8.37
CA ALA A 27 -12.80 6.80 -8.01
C ALA A 27 -14.11 7.57 -7.75
N ASP A 28 -15.12 7.29 -8.56
CA ASP A 28 -16.45 7.92 -8.50
C ASP A 28 -17.52 7.04 -7.83
N SER A 29 -17.21 5.75 -7.63
CA SER A 29 -18.10 4.80 -6.97
C SER A 29 -17.72 4.58 -5.50
N ARG A 30 -18.74 4.42 -4.65
CA ARG A 30 -18.56 4.11 -3.22
C ARG A 30 -17.78 2.81 -2.99
N GLU A 31 -17.99 1.82 -3.85
CA GLU A 31 -17.28 0.54 -3.80
C GLU A 31 -15.79 0.73 -4.12
N SER A 32 -15.48 1.44 -5.21
CA SER A 32 -14.11 1.76 -5.61
C SER A 32 -13.38 2.55 -4.53
N LEU A 33 -14.04 3.53 -3.91
CA LEU A 33 -13.49 4.30 -2.78
C LEU A 33 -13.18 3.40 -1.57
N GLY A 34 -14.08 2.48 -1.22
CA GLY A 34 -13.89 1.56 -0.09
C GLY A 34 -12.73 0.59 -0.31
N VAL A 35 -12.67 -0.03 -1.49
CA VAL A 35 -11.61 -0.98 -1.85
C VAL A 35 -10.26 -0.28 -1.92
N ALA A 36 -10.18 0.85 -2.62
CA ALA A 36 -8.94 1.58 -2.79
C ALA A 36 -8.45 2.21 -1.47
N GLY A 37 -9.35 2.68 -0.61
CA GLY A 37 -9.02 3.18 0.71
C GLY A 37 -8.42 2.09 1.60
N THR A 38 -9.02 0.90 1.59
CA THR A 38 -8.50 -0.26 2.33
C THR A 38 -7.13 -0.69 1.82
N LEU A 39 -6.97 -0.82 0.49
CA LEU A 39 -5.69 -1.19 -0.11
C LEU A 39 -4.59 -0.15 0.17
N HIS A 40 -4.91 1.14 0.09
CA HIS A 40 -3.96 2.20 0.41
C HIS A 40 -3.50 2.14 1.87
N ALA A 41 -4.42 1.90 2.82
CA ALA A 41 -4.07 1.76 4.23
C ALA A 41 -3.18 0.54 4.49
N GLU A 42 -3.46 -0.60 3.86
CA GLU A 42 -2.63 -1.78 4.02
C GLU A 42 -1.22 -1.60 3.41
N LEU A 43 -1.12 -0.94 2.26
CA LEU A 43 0.16 -0.59 1.63
C LEU A 43 0.99 0.35 2.52
N PHE A 44 0.34 1.29 3.19
CA PHE A 44 1.00 2.18 4.15
C PHE A 44 1.66 1.39 5.30
N VAL A 45 0.95 0.42 5.88
CA VAL A 45 1.48 -0.45 6.94
C VAL A 45 2.64 -1.31 6.41
N ALA A 46 2.44 -1.95 5.25
CA ALA A 46 3.48 -2.78 4.64
C ALA A 46 4.77 -2.00 4.32
N ARG A 47 4.64 -0.74 3.88
CA ARG A 47 5.79 0.14 3.64
C ARG A 47 6.53 0.45 4.94
N ALA A 48 5.81 0.81 6.00
CA ALA A 48 6.41 1.09 7.30
C ALA A 48 7.20 -0.12 7.83
N GLU A 49 6.62 -1.31 7.78
CA GLU A 49 7.28 -2.56 8.19
C GLU A 49 8.53 -2.88 7.34
N SER A 50 8.49 -2.59 6.04
CA SER A 50 9.62 -2.81 5.12
C SER A 50 10.82 -1.90 5.45
N ILE A 51 10.56 -0.64 5.83
CA ILE A 51 11.59 0.33 6.20
C ILE A 51 12.22 -0.05 7.55
N THR A 52 11.41 -0.35 8.56
CA THR A 52 11.91 -0.75 9.90
C THR A 52 12.76 -2.01 9.85
N LYS A 53 12.43 -2.98 8.98
CA LYS A 53 13.26 -4.17 8.75
C LYS A 53 14.64 -3.83 8.16
N LYS A 54 14.76 -2.82 7.29
CA LYS A 54 16.05 -2.40 6.72
C LYS A 54 16.95 -1.70 7.73
N GLU A 55 16.38 -0.96 8.68
CA GLU A 55 17.15 -0.25 9.72
C GLU A 55 17.67 -1.16 10.84
N SER A 56 17.17 -2.40 10.93
CA SER A 56 17.55 -3.37 11.96
C SER A 56 18.65 -4.35 11.51
N CYS A 57 19.26 -4.15 10.34
CA CYS A 57 20.27 -5.02 9.74
C CYS A 57 21.68 -4.41 9.77
#